data_AF-A0A925QMM4-F1
#
_entry.id   AF-A0A925QMM4-F1
#
_cell.length_a   1.000
_cell.length_b   1.000
_cell.length_c   1.000
_cell.angle_alpha   90.00
_cell.angle_beta   90.00
_cell.angle_gamma   90.00
#
_symmetry.space_group_name_H-M   'P 1'
#
loop_
_entity.id
_entity.type
_entity.pdbx_description
1 polymer ?
#
loop_
_entity_poly.entity_id
_entity_poly.type
_entity_poly.pdbx_seq_one_letter_code
_entity_poly.pdbx_strand_id
1 'polypeptide(L)'
;MEHRRHLEKTRLASLLLAGFAATPALAIESYPGDPGTPGAPASWRTPEFLRSWGLTSLGAEFAYAAGYSGAGIRIAMVDSGYFAGHPDLVASRFTPVDVGSIPGIYNPAYNDSHGTSVVGQVGGARDGGTQTGNFHGVAFNASVYVGNTGKTDAAIFGIQQATQTASQTIDQAHIANLYRAMAAVPGVRIVGSSWGSQPNTEQYNTLLPTTGTGLTGRAGLLGSWEFLSRSETWFAGAIDAWSTGAAINFSAGNTGYTNSSPRAGAAYYRPELENRWTAVTGIQQNLSIGGVVVGQTLNPDGSVNVPGAQLYNQCGISKWSCVAAPSVGTATSRVTVTGGVPVAGYGTFSGTSAAQPHVSAVLGVIMERFAYMTTEQAVSVMRTTAVQNGTVNAPGSSTTAIANPTAGQLVAVPDDRNGWGTVSLRSSINGPGQFTGNFAVNTQAMNDTWSNNISDVAIRARQGEDQAEGVVWEARKIEKGWTNGLPPGSGLEDTTEYTVGTARQAARETRVYAGSLSKSGAGTLVLSGLNTYTGGTEVLGGELVGRSGAAFGTGDITVFGGRLGGSTTVLGNLRNESGTIGPGEGDGFGTLSVLGSFSQLAAGMLDFDIGNGGADLLDLAGGATFGGSLDV
;
A
#
# COMPACT_ATOMS: atom_id res chain seq x y z
N MET A 1 18.92 45.19 -21.99
CA MET A 1 19.09 44.68 -23.36
C MET A 1 19.85 43.37 -23.23
N GLU A 2 19.22 42.25 -22.87
CA GLU A 2 18.39 41.39 -23.74
C GLU A 2 19.10 41.07 -25.07
N HIS A 3 19.27 39.83 -25.53
CA HIS A 3 18.45 38.64 -25.33
C HIS A 3 19.22 37.37 -25.80
N ARG A 4 18.93 36.24 -25.13
CA ARG A 4 18.80 34.85 -25.63
C ARG A 4 19.91 34.23 -26.50
N ARG A 5 20.59 33.21 -25.95
CA ARG A 5 21.04 32.03 -26.70
C ARG A 5 20.29 30.78 -26.23
N HIS A 6 19.72 30.09 -27.20
CA HIS A 6 18.94 28.87 -27.09
C HIS A 6 19.73 27.72 -26.45
N LEU A 7 19.11 27.05 -25.47
CA LEU A 7 19.41 25.66 -25.12
C LEU A 7 18.55 24.77 -26.02
N GLU A 8 19.21 24.03 -26.92
CA GLU A 8 18.62 22.94 -27.68
C GLU A 8 18.22 21.81 -26.73
N LYS A 9 16.96 21.35 -26.83
CA LYS A 9 16.47 20.12 -26.20
C LYS A 9 16.54 19.00 -27.25
N THR A 10 17.53 18.14 -27.14
CA THR A 10 17.65 16.92 -27.94
C THR A 10 16.58 15.92 -27.49
N ARG A 11 15.56 15.68 -28.31
CA ARG A 11 14.62 14.55 -28.16
C ARG A 11 15.21 13.36 -28.93
N LEU A 12 15.75 12.37 -28.24
CA LEU A 12 16.00 11.05 -28.82
C LEU A 12 14.73 10.23 -28.69
N ALA A 13 14.06 9.97 -29.82
CA ALA A 13 13.04 8.94 -29.94
C ALA A 13 13.75 7.62 -30.26
N SER A 14 13.78 6.69 -29.30
CA SER A 14 14.16 5.30 -29.56
C SER A 14 12.88 4.48 -29.72
N LEU A 15 12.53 4.17 -30.97
CA LEU A 15 11.58 3.09 -31.30
C LEU A 15 12.25 1.75 -30.95
N LEU A 16 11.75 1.08 -29.92
CA LEU A 16 11.89 -0.36 -29.75
C LEU A 16 10.48 -0.95 -29.90
N LEU A 17 10.16 -1.39 -31.12
CA LEU A 17 9.07 -2.35 -31.35
C LEU A 17 9.54 -3.69 -30.77
N ALA A 18 9.17 -3.95 -29.52
CA ALA A 18 9.12 -5.29 -29.01
C ALA A 18 7.65 -5.68 -28.91
N GLY A 19 7.19 -6.54 -29.82
CA GLY A 19 5.89 -7.19 -29.69
C GLY A 19 5.91 -8.01 -28.42
N PHE A 20 5.13 -7.59 -27.43
CA PHE A 20 4.91 -8.35 -26.21
C PHE A 20 3.42 -8.65 -26.10
N ALA A 21 3.13 -9.94 -26.19
CA ALA A 21 1.84 -10.48 -25.79
C ALA A 21 1.52 -10.01 -24.38
N ALA A 22 0.29 -9.55 -24.15
CA ALA A 22 -0.24 -9.40 -22.81
C ALA A 22 -0.01 -10.73 -22.08
N THR A 23 0.76 -10.73 -20.99
CA THR A 23 0.92 -11.92 -20.18
C THR A 23 -0.43 -12.19 -19.54
N PRO A 24 -1.14 -13.28 -19.91
CA PRO A 24 -2.39 -13.61 -19.26
C PRO A 24 -2.13 -13.81 -17.77
N ALA A 25 -3.13 -13.50 -16.93
CA ALA A 25 -3.07 -13.86 -15.52
C ALA A 25 -2.76 -15.36 -15.42
N LEU A 26 -1.80 -15.71 -14.56
CA LEU A 26 -1.48 -17.12 -14.33
C LEU A 26 -2.70 -17.80 -13.73
N ALA A 27 -2.99 -19.02 -14.18
CA ALA A 27 -4.13 -19.76 -13.65
C ALA A 27 -3.94 -20.00 -12.14
N ILE A 28 -5.02 -19.83 -11.37
CA ILE A 28 -5.03 -20.20 -9.96
C ILE A 28 -4.79 -21.71 -9.86
N GLU A 29 -3.76 -22.10 -9.10
CA GLU A 29 -3.46 -23.50 -8.80
C GLU A 29 -4.08 -23.88 -7.46
N SER A 30 -4.98 -24.87 -7.46
CA SER A 30 -5.56 -25.42 -6.24
C SER A 30 -5.78 -26.94 -6.34
N TYR A 31 -6.37 -27.53 -5.30
CA TYR A 31 -6.59 -28.96 -5.20
C TYR A 31 -7.67 -29.46 -6.18
N PRO A 32 -7.60 -30.74 -6.61
CA PRO A 32 -8.62 -31.31 -7.48
C PRO A 32 -10.03 -31.24 -6.85
N GLY A 33 -10.97 -30.64 -7.57
CA GLY A 33 -12.36 -30.49 -7.12
C GLY A 33 -12.61 -29.27 -6.23
N ASP A 34 -11.67 -28.31 -6.13
CA ASP A 34 -11.95 -27.01 -5.54
C ASP A 34 -13.19 -26.37 -6.22
N PRO A 35 -14.24 -25.97 -5.47
CA PRO A 35 -15.44 -25.36 -6.04
C PRO A 35 -15.23 -23.95 -6.59
N GLY A 36 -14.07 -23.32 -6.37
CA GLY A 36 -13.75 -21.97 -6.85
C GLY A 36 -13.99 -21.79 -8.34
N THR A 37 -14.91 -20.88 -8.69
CA THR A 37 -15.33 -20.61 -10.06
C THR A 37 -15.07 -19.14 -10.42
N PRO A 38 -14.47 -18.85 -11.60
CA PRO A 38 -14.30 -17.48 -12.09
C PRO A 38 -15.62 -16.71 -12.14
N GLY A 39 -15.60 -15.45 -11.75
CA GLY A 39 -16.78 -14.57 -11.70
C GLY A 39 -17.77 -14.88 -10.57
N ALA A 40 -17.55 -15.90 -9.74
CA ALA A 40 -18.47 -16.31 -8.67
C ALA A 40 -17.81 -16.28 -7.28
N PRO A 41 -17.66 -15.11 -6.61
CA PRO A 41 -16.99 -14.99 -5.32
C PRO A 41 -17.47 -15.96 -4.24
N ALA A 42 -18.79 -16.20 -4.16
CA ALA A 42 -19.35 -17.11 -3.16
C ALA A 42 -18.83 -18.56 -3.26
N SER A 43 -18.43 -19.01 -4.45
CA SER A 43 -17.90 -20.36 -4.69
C SER A 43 -16.55 -20.60 -4.01
N TRP A 44 -15.79 -19.53 -3.70
CA TRP A 44 -14.48 -19.62 -3.08
C TRP A 44 -14.52 -19.76 -1.55
N ARG A 45 -15.70 -19.56 -0.94
CA ARG A 45 -15.92 -19.58 0.52
C ARG A 45 -16.07 -21.02 1.06
N THR A 46 -15.05 -21.83 0.86
CA THR A 46 -14.97 -23.20 1.39
C THR A 46 -14.86 -23.21 2.92
N PRO A 47 -15.08 -24.35 3.60
CA PRO A 47 -14.78 -24.46 5.03
C PRO A 47 -13.34 -24.06 5.39
N GLU A 48 -12.38 -24.36 4.51
CA GLU A 48 -10.97 -23.93 4.64
C GLU A 48 -10.82 -22.40 4.63
N PHE A 49 -11.46 -21.72 3.67
CA PHE A 49 -11.51 -20.25 3.60
C PHE A 49 -12.14 -19.65 4.87
N LEU A 50 -13.30 -20.19 5.28
CA LEU A 50 -14.10 -19.64 6.37
C LEU A 50 -13.47 -19.79 7.76
N ARG A 51 -12.42 -20.61 7.92
CA ARG A 51 -11.67 -20.70 9.18
C ARG A 51 -10.84 -19.45 9.46
N SER A 52 -10.41 -18.73 8.43
CA SER A 52 -9.77 -17.42 8.59
C SER A 52 -10.80 -16.31 8.34
N TRP A 53 -11.29 -15.70 9.42
CA TRP A 53 -12.13 -14.49 9.29
C TRP A 53 -11.39 -13.35 8.57
N GLY A 54 -10.04 -13.37 8.60
CA GLY A 54 -9.20 -12.42 7.90
C GLY A 54 -9.44 -12.44 6.39
N LEU A 55 -9.58 -13.61 5.77
CA LEU A 55 -9.87 -13.74 4.34
C LEU A 55 -11.19 -13.07 3.96
N THR A 56 -12.24 -13.32 4.75
CA THR A 56 -13.54 -12.67 4.59
C THR A 56 -13.41 -11.16 4.76
N SER A 57 -12.75 -10.69 5.81
CA SER A 57 -12.57 -9.24 6.09
C SER A 57 -11.87 -8.49 4.97
N LEU A 58 -10.95 -9.16 4.26
CA LEU A 58 -10.23 -8.59 3.13
C LEU A 58 -11.03 -8.64 1.83
N GLY A 59 -12.10 -9.43 1.76
CA GLY A 59 -12.81 -9.74 0.52
C GLY A 59 -11.94 -10.53 -0.45
N ALA A 60 -11.12 -11.46 0.05
CA ALA A 60 -10.17 -12.22 -0.76
C ALA A 60 -10.87 -13.05 -1.86
N GLU A 61 -12.10 -13.50 -1.62
CA GLU A 61 -12.90 -14.24 -2.60
C GLU A 61 -13.21 -13.46 -3.89
N PHE A 62 -13.21 -12.12 -3.83
CA PHE A 62 -13.43 -11.28 -5.00
C PHE A 62 -12.19 -11.27 -5.90
N ALA A 63 -11.00 -11.26 -5.32
CA ALA A 63 -9.76 -11.41 -6.07
C ALA A 63 -9.65 -12.80 -6.70
N TYR A 64 -9.98 -13.85 -5.95
CA TYR A 64 -9.95 -15.22 -6.48
C TYR A 64 -10.94 -15.42 -7.62
N ALA A 65 -12.17 -14.92 -7.49
CA ALA A 65 -13.15 -14.94 -8.57
C ALA A 65 -12.71 -14.13 -9.80
N ALA A 66 -11.90 -13.09 -9.61
CA ALA A 66 -11.29 -12.33 -10.69
C ALA A 66 -10.01 -12.98 -11.25
N GLY A 67 -9.57 -14.11 -10.69
CA GLY A 67 -8.43 -14.88 -11.17
C GLY A 67 -7.09 -14.57 -10.48
N TYR A 68 -7.07 -13.85 -9.37
CA TYR A 68 -5.84 -13.40 -8.70
C TYR A 68 -5.67 -14.05 -7.33
N SER A 69 -4.55 -14.73 -7.11
CA SER A 69 -4.26 -15.56 -5.92
C SER A 69 -2.84 -15.36 -5.36
N GLY A 70 -2.11 -14.38 -5.89
CA GLY A 70 -0.68 -14.15 -5.69
C GLY A 70 0.21 -14.91 -6.67
N ALA A 71 -0.34 -15.51 -7.74
CA ALA A 71 0.44 -16.33 -8.66
C ALA A 71 1.54 -15.50 -9.35
N GLY A 72 2.74 -16.08 -9.44
CA GLY A 72 3.91 -15.40 -10.01
C GLY A 72 4.54 -14.31 -9.14
N ILE A 73 3.95 -14.01 -7.98
CA ILE A 73 4.47 -12.99 -7.05
C ILE A 73 5.46 -13.60 -6.06
N ARG A 74 6.51 -12.84 -5.76
CA ARG A 74 7.55 -13.19 -4.79
C ARG A 74 7.44 -12.25 -3.59
N ILE A 75 7.15 -12.81 -2.43
CA ILE A 75 6.98 -12.07 -1.17
C ILE A 75 8.10 -12.49 -0.22
N ALA A 76 8.94 -11.54 0.19
CA ALA A 76 9.96 -11.77 1.21
C ALA A 76 9.41 -11.44 2.60
N MET A 77 9.73 -12.27 3.59
CA MET A 77 9.29 -12.12 4.98
C MET A 77 10.50 -12.25 5.90
N VAL A 78 10.77 -11.21 6.69
CA VAL A 78 11.79 -11.19 7.75
C VAL A 78 11.12 -11.53 9.07
N ASP A 79 11.41 -12.71 9.60
CA ASP A 79 10.84 -13.19 10.86
C ASP A 79 11.78 -14.18 11.58
N SER A 80 11.29 -15.02 12.48
CA SER A 80 12.08 -16.04 13.20
C SER A 80 12.32 -17.33 12.38
N GLY A 81 12.16 -17.29 11.05
CA GLY A 81 12.21 -18.46 10.17
C GLY A 81 10.90 -19.26 10.15
N TYR A 82 10.81 -20.28 9.29
CA TYR A 82 9.61 -21.12 9.16
C TYR A 82 9.89 -22.61 9.24
N PHE A 83 8.93 -23.39 9.71
CA PHE A 83 9.05 -24.84 9.75
C PHE A 83 8.77 -25.46 8.38
N ALA A 84 9.84 -25.82 7.68
CA ALA A 84 9.78 -26.43 6.34
C ALA A 84 9.08 -27.81 6.31
N GLY A 85 8.86 -28.45 7.47
CA GLY A 85 8.11 -29.69 7.59
C GLY A 85 6.59 -29.51 7.67
N HIS A 86 6.07 -28.29 7.59
CA HIS A 86 4.63 -28.03 7.63
C HIS A 86 3.98 -28.34 6.27
N PRO A 87 2.86 -29.09 6.21
CA PRO A 87 2.22 -29.49 4.94
C PRO A 87 1.81 -28.30 4.06
N ASP A 88 1.29 -27.23 4.64
CA ASP A 88 0.89 -26.03 3.87
C ASP A 88 2.05 -25.15 3.39
N LEU A 89 3.27 -25.37 3.91
CA LEU A 89 4.45 -24.54 3.64
C LEU A 89 5.40 -25.27 2.69
N VAL A 90 4.84 -25.77 1.59
CA VAL A 90 5.51 -26.65 0.62
C VAL A 90 6.76 -26.02 0.01
N ALA A 91 7.81 -26.82 -0.15
CA ALA A 91 9.11 -26.39 -0.68
C ALA A 91 9.06 -25.84 -2.13
N SER A 92 8.02 -26.15 -2.90
CA SER A 92 7.82 -25.57 -4.23
C SER A 92 7.47 -24.08 -4.20
N ARG A 93 6.98 -23.57 -3.05
CA ARG A 93 6.60 -22.15 -2.88
C ARG A 93 7.35 -21.46 -1.76
N PHE A 94 7.82 -22.18 -0.75
CA PHE A 94 8.58 -21.62 0.37
C PHE A 94 10.07 -21.85 0.20
N THR A 95 10.83 -20.76 0.16
CA THR A 95 12.28 -20.78 0.00
C THR A 95 12.94 -20.13 1.22
N PRO A 96 13.82 -20.83 1.96
CA PRO A 96 14.63 -20.20 2.99
C PRO A 96 15.69 -19.31 2.33
N VAL A 97 15.94 -18.14 2.91
CA VAL A 97 17.11 -17.32 2.54
C VAL A 97 18.09 -17.35 3.70
N ASP A 98 19.27 -17.87 3.41
CA ASP A 98 20.31 -18.08 4.39
C ASP A 98 21.26 -16.87 4.42
N VAL A 99 21.58 -16.40 5.62
CA VAL A 99 22.56 -15.32 5.82
C VAL A 99 23.59 -15.77 6.83
N GLY A 100 24.84 -15.83 6.38
CA GLY A 100 25.93 -16.45 7.15
C GLY A 100 25.61 -17.91 7.45
N SER A 101 25.63 -18.28 8.73
CA SER A 101 25.32 -19.64 9.20
C SER A 101 23.86 -19.81 9.68
N ILE A 102 23.02 -18.79 9.55
CA ILE A 102 21.63 -18.82 10.03
C ILE A 102 20.71 -19.07 8.82
N PRO A 103 20.15 -20.28 8.70
CA PRO A 103 19.25 -20.58 7.59
C PRO A 103 17.87 -19.98 7.80
N GLY A 104 17.12 -19.77 6.72
CA GLY A 104 15.76 -19.22 6.72
C GLY A 104 14.69 -20.10 7.40
N ILE A 105 15.07 -21.23 7.98
CA ILE A 105 14.17 -22.23 8.59
C ILE A 105 14.12 -22.13 10.12
N TYR A 106 13.01 -22.61 10.67
CA TYR A 106 12.78 -22.77 12.11
C TYR A 106 13.75 -23.79 12.73
N ASN A 107 14.33 -23.43 13.88
CA ASN A 107 15.17 -24.27 14.71
C ASN A 107 14.89 -24.00 16.20
N PRO A 108 14.25 -24.95 16.92
CA PRO A 108 13.86 -24.77 18.33
C PRO A 108 15.02 -24.51 19.28
N ALA A 109 16.27 -24.72 18.85
CA ALA A 109 17.45 -24.45 19.67
C ALA A 109 17.70 -22.94 19.88
N TYR A 110 17.25 -22.07 18.98
CA TYR A 110 17.56 -20.62 19.07
C TYR A 110 16.45 -19.68 18.58
N ASN A 111 15.40 -20.17 17.90
CA ASN A 111 14.25 -19.37 17.50
C ASN A 111 12.93 -20.07 17.86
N ASP A 112 11.80 -19.42 17.58
CA ASP A 112 10.47 -19.88 17.95
C ASP A 112 9.56 -20.10 16.73
N SER A 113 8.33 -20.57 16.97
CA SER A 113 7.37 -20.85 15.91
C SER A 113 6.73 -19.60 15.30
N HIS A 114 7.10 -18.38 15.73
CA HIS A 114 6.42 -17.15 15.36
C HIS A 114 6.43 -16.93 13.83
N GLY A 115 7.58 -17.09 13.18
CA GLY A 115 7.68 -16.93 11.73
C GLY A 115 6.86 -17.95 10.94
N THR A 116 6.68 -19.16 11.47
CA THR A 116 5.76 -20.16 10.86
C THR A 116 4.31 -19.65 10.89
N SER A 117 3.90 -18.98 11.96
CA SER A 117 2.56 -18.37 12.06
C SER A 117 2.40 -17.12 11.20
N VAL A 118 3.48 -16.37 10.97
CA VAL A 118 3.46 -15.19 10.09
C VAL A 118 3.31 -15.61 8.63
N VAL A 119 4.17 -16.51 8.14
CA VAL A 119 4.22 -16.85 6.72
C VAL A 119 3.06 -17.75 6.26
N GLY A 120 2.43 -18.48 7.18
CA GLY A 120 1.20 -19.21 6.89
C GLY A 120 0.05 -18.32 6.43
N GLN A 121 -0.11 -17.14 7.06
CA GLN A 121 -1.16 -16.18 6.65
C GLN A 121 -0.86 -15.54 5.29
N VAL A 122 0.41 -15.50 4.88
CA VAL A 122 0.79 -15.02 3.56
C VAL A 122 0.40 -16.06 2.51
N GLY A 123 0.94 -17.27 2.62
CA GLY A 123 0.93 -18.23 1.53
C GLY A 123 0.69 -19.69 1.95
N GLY A 124 0.04 -19.97 3.08
CA GLY A 124 -0.43 -21.33 3.38
C GLY A 124 -1.22 -21.91 2.20
N ALA A 125 -0.93 -23.15 1.83
CA ALA A 125 -1.52 -23.79 0.66
C ALA A 125 -3.05 -23.86 0.77
N ARG A 126 -3.73 -23.63 -0.36
CA ARG A 126 -5.14 -23.95 -0.50
C ARG A 126 -5.26 -25.39 -0.99
N ASP A 127 -5.54 -26.31 -0.09
CA ASP A 127 -5.34 -27.74 -0.32
C ASP A 127 -6.59 -28.61 -0.06
N GLY A 128 -7.69 -28.01 0.40
CA GLY A 128 -8.91 -28.75 0.72
C GLY A 128 -8.74 -29.68 1.93
N GLY A 129 -7.66 -29.51 2.70
CA GLY A 129 -7.27 -30.35 3.81
C GLY A 129 -8.36 -30.43 4.89
N THR A 130 -8.57 -31.64 5.39
CA THR A 130 -9.62 -31.95 6.36
C THR A 130 -9.14 -31.89 7.80
N GLN A 131 -7.85 -31.63 8.03
CA GLN A 131 -7.29 -31.50 9.38
C GLN A 131 -8.01 -30.38 10.15
N THR A 132 -8.22 -30.59 11.44
CA THR A 132 -8.84 -29.58 12.31
C THR A 132 -7.96 -28.32 12.33
N GLY A 133 -8.55 -27.20 11.91
CA GLY A 133 -7.85 -25.91 11.82
C GLY A 133 -7.18 -25.62 10.47
N ASN A 134 -7.23 -26.55 9.50
CA ASN A 134 -6.65 -26.35 8.17
C ASN A 134 -7.15 -25.07 7.48
N PHE A 135 -6.28 -24.24 6.94
CA PHE A 135 -6.63 -22.93 6.38
C PHE A 135 -5.71 -22.65 5.19
N HIS A 136 -5.96 -21.57 4.46
CA HIS A 136 -5.01 -21.09 3.46
C HIS A 136 -4.64 -19.63 3.68
N GLY A 137 -3.46 -19.24 3.17
CA GLY A 137 -3.00 -17.86 3.15
C GLY A 137 -3.79 -16.99 2.16
N VAL A 138 -3.64 -15.67 2.29
CA VAL A 138 -4.28 -14.70 1.38
C VAL A 138 -3.75 -14.85 -0.06
N ALA A 139 -2.44 -15.02 -0.21
CA ALA A 139 -1.74 -15.18 -1.49
C ALA A 139 -1.23 -16.63 -1.63
N PHE A 140 -2.15 -17.59 -1.62
CA PHE A 140 -1.82 -19.03 -1.56
C PHE A 140 -1.09 -19.58 -2.79
N ASN A 141 -0.97 -18.82 -3.90
CA ASN A 141 -0.12 -19.17 -5.04
C ASN A 141 1.18 -18.35 -5.14
N ALA A 142 1.45 -17.46 -4.18
CA ALA A 142 2.72 -16.74 -4.14
C ALA A 142 3.90 -17.64 -3.76
N SER A 143 5.09 -17.26 -4.23
CA SER A 143 6.37 -17.75 -3.72
C SER A 143 6.79 -16.92 -2.52
N VAL A 144 7.01 -17.56 -1.38
CA VAL A 144 7.35 -16.91 -0.11
C VAL A 144 8.82 -17.19 0.22
N TYR A 145 9.60 -16.12 0.35
CA TYR A 145 11.00 -16.16 0.76
C TYR A 145 11.09 -15.78 2.23
N VAL A 146 11.71 -16.63 3.04
CA VAL A 146 11.70 -16.44 4.49
C VAL A 146 13.11 -16.23 5.00
N GLY A 147 13.32 -15.08 5.63
CA GLY A 147 14.51 -14.73 6.37
C GLY A 147 14.35 -15.01 7.85
N ASN A 148 15.45 -15.42 8.49
CA ASN A 148 15.48 -15.76 9.91
C ASN A 148 16.37 -14.79 10.68
N THR A 149 15.79 -14.06 11.65
CA THR A 149 16.53 -13.15 12.54
C THR A 149 17.50 -13.87 13.47
N GLY A 150 17.41 -15.20 13.56
CA GLY A 150 18.22 -16.03 14.46
C GLY A 150 17.79 -15.92 15.92
N LYS A 151 16.58 -15.38 16.18
CA LYS A 151 16.05 -15.09 17.51
C LYS A 151 14.57 -15.45 17.61
N THR A 152 14.06 -15.41 18.84
CA THR A 152 12.62 -15.55 19.15
C THR A 152 11.93 -14.18 19.09
N ASP A 153 10.62 -14.16 19.29
CA ASP A 153 9.82 -12.93 19.40
C ASP A 153 10.20 -12.06 20.62
N ALA A 154 11.01 -12.59 21.55
CA ALA A 154 11.61 -11.82 22.63
C ALA A 154 12.74 -10.87 22.16
N ALA A 155 13.22 -11.01 20.92
CA ALA A 155 14.26 -10.15 20.34
C ALA A 155 13.88 -8.67 20.45
N ILE A 156 14.77 -7.84 20.96
CA ILE A 156 14.50 -6.41 21.13
C ILE A 156 15.07 -5.62 19.95
N PHE A 157 14.19 -4.97 19.20
CA PHE A 157 14.56 -4.26 17.97
C PHE A 157 15.04 -2.81 18.20
N GLY A 158 14.76 -2.22 19.37
CA GLY A 158 15.04 -0.82 19.68
C GLY A 158 16.30 -0.62 20.53
N ILE A 159 16.32 0.44 21.33
CA ILE A 159 17.43 0.82 22.20
C ILE A 159 17.86 -0.37 23.08
N GLN A 160 19.15 -0.69 23.05
CA GLN A 160 19.72 -1.75 23.88
C GLN A 160 19.62 -1.41 25.37
N GLN A 161 19.36 -2.42 26.19
CA GLN A 161 19.24 -2.28 27.65
C GLN A 161 20.32 -3.11 28.35
N ALA A 162 20.86 -2.59 29.45
CA ALA A 162 21.90 -3.27 30.22
C ALA A 162 21.48 -4.66 30.74
N THR A 163 20.17 -4.90 30.90
CA THR A 163 19.61 -6.14 31.44
C THR A 163 19.10 -7.11 30.36
N GLN A 164 19.44 -6.90 29.07
CA GLN A 164 19.00 -7.78 27.98
C GLN A 164 19.62 -9.19 28.11
N THR A 165 18.78 -10.21 27.99
CA THR A 165 19.25 -11.59 27.89
C THR A 165 19.79 -11.89 26.49
N ALA A 166 20.54 -12.99 26.33
CA ALA A 166 21.04 -13.42 25.03
C ALA A 166 19.92 -13.70 23.99
N SER A 167 18.72 -14.09 24.45
CA SER A 167 17.55 -14.28 23.59
C SER A 167 16.90 -12.96 23.16
N GLN A 168 17.09 -11.89 23.93
CA GLN A 168 16.61 -10.54 23.62
C GLN A 168 17.61 -9.75 22.77
N THR A 169 18.91 -9.99 22.93
CA THR A 169 19.96 -9.29 22.19
C THR A 169 20.04 -9.78 20.74
N ILE A 170 19.83 -8.87 19.80
CA ILE A 170 19.95 -9.13 18.36
C ILE A 170 21.36 -8.92 17.84
N ASP A 171 21.69 -9.62 16.75
CA ASP A 171 22.84 -9.29 15.91
C ASP A 171 22.41 -8.25 14.86
N GLN A 172 22.89 -7.01 15.05
CA GLN A 172 22.56 -5.87 14.20
C GLN A 172 22.99 -6.10 12.75
N ALA A 173 24.19 -6.64 12.54
CA ALA A 173 24.78 -6.83 11.21
C ALA A 173 24.08 -7.97 10.47
N HIS A 174 23.78 -9.08 11.17
CA HIS A 174 23.01 -10.19 10.61
C HIS A 174 21.65 -9.70 10.09
N ILE A 175 20.88 -8.99 10.91
CA ILE A 175 19.55 -8.53 10.52
C ILE A 175 19.65 -7.48 9.39
N ALA A 176 20.62 -6.57 9.41
CA ALA A 176 20.84 -5.65 8.29
C ALA A 176 21.09 -6.41 6.97
N ASN A 177 21.97 -7.42 7.01
CA ASN A 177 22.28 -8.25 5.85
C ASN A 177 21.08 -9.12 5.42
N LEU A 178 20.22 -9.50 6.36
CA LEU A 178 18.99 -10.21 6.07
C LEU A 178 18.04 -9.39 5.19
N TYR A 179 17.79 -8.12 5.52
CA TYR A 179 16.98 -7.26 4.66
C TYR A 179 17.60 -7.07 3.27
N ARG A 180 18.93 -6.89 3.18
CA ARG A 180 19.63 -6.79 1.90
C ARG A 180 19.50 -8.08 1.08
N ALA A 181 19.65 -9.24 1.71
CA ALA A 181 19.49 -10.53 1.06
C ALA A 181 18.06 -10.77 0.57
N MET A 182 17.05 -10.41 1.38
CA MET A 182 15.63 -10.45 0.97
C MET A 182 15.39 -9.62 -0.29
N ALA A 183 15.87 -8.37 -0.30
CA ALA A 183 15.68 -7.45 -1.42
C ALA A 183 16.51 -7.82 -2.65
N ALA A 184 17.58 -8.58 -2.48
CA ALA A 184 18.42 -9.08 -3.57
C ALA A 184 17.83 -10.31 -4.28
N VAL A 185 16.82 -10.96 -3.71
CA VAL A 185 16.11 -12.05 -4.40
C VAL A 185 15.47 -11.51 -5.68
N PRO A 186 15.81 -12.05 -6.87
CA PRO A 186 15.28 -11.53 -8.13
C PRO A 186 13.75 -11.47 -8.13
N GLY A 187 13.18 -10.34 -8.55
CA GLY A 187 11.72 -10.17 -8.65
C GLY A 187 10.99 -9.94 -7.32
N VAL A 188 11.67 -9.97 -6.16
CA VAL A 188 11.04 -9.54 -4.91
C VAL A 188 10.82 -8.03 -4.95
N ARG A 189 9.57 -7.64 -4.69
CA ARG A 189 9.14 -6.23 -4.60
C ARG A 189 8.42 -5.92 -3.28
N ILE A 190 8.34 -6.90 -2.37
CA ILE A 190 7.65 -6.79 -1.09
C ILE A 190 8.54 -7.45 -0.03
N VAL A 191 8.90 -6.70 1.01
CA VAL A 191 9.55 -7.20 2.21
C VAL A 191 8.65 -6.91 3.41
N GLY A 192 8.04 -7.96 3.94
CA GLY A 192 7.27 -7.92 5.17
C GLY A 192 8.14 -8.18 6.40
N SER A 193 7.85 -7.51 7.52
CA SER A 193 8.58 -7.71 8.77
C SER A 193 7.68 -7.62 10.00
N SER A 194 7.71 -8.68 10.82
CA SER A 194 6.86 -8.85 12.00
C SER A 194 7.56 -9.44 13.22
N TRP A 195 8.87 -9.26 13.36
CA TRP A 195 9.61 -9.86 14.48
C TRP A 195 9.80 -8.90 15.65
N GLY A 196 9.91 -9.48 16.84
CA GLY A 196 10.55 -8.88 18.00
C GLY A 196 9.64 -7.97 18.82
N SER A 197 10.15 -7.64 19.99
CA SER A 197 9.51 -6.86 21.03
C SER A 197 10.13 -5.47 21.14
N GLN A 198 9.30 -4.48 21.46
CA GLN A 198 9.78 -3.15 21.81
C GLN A 198 10.52 -3.16 23.15
N PRO A 199 11.55 -2.32 23.34
CA PRO A 199 12.13 -2.10 24.67
C PRO A 199 11.08 -1.54 25.64
N ASN A 200 11.14 -1.93 26.91
CA ASN A 200 10.28 -1.36 27.96
C ASN A 200 10.68 0.09 28.36
N THR A 201 11.85 0.53 27.89
CA THR A 201 12.38 1.88 28.06
C THR A 201 11.84 2.85 27.02
N GLU A 202 11.18 2.37 25.96
CA GLU A 202 10.59 3.20 24.93
C GLU A 202 9.09 3.39 25.18
N GLN A 203 8.57 4.59 24.89
CA GLN A 203 7.13 4.88 24.86
C GLN A 203 6.77 5.63 23.59
N TYR A 204 5.66 5.25 22.96
CA TYR A 204 5.25 5.85 21.68
C TYR A 204 3.99 6.71 21.82
N ASN A 205 3.72 7.27 23.00
CA ASN A 205 2.58 8.18 23.18
C ASN A 205 2.89 9.62 22.74
N THR A 206 4.16 10.03 22.83
CA THR A 206 4.60 11.41 22.61
C THR A 206 5.85 11.45 21.72
N LEU A 207 6.02 12.57 21.00
CA LEU A 207 7.21 12.81 20.18
C LEU A 207 8.48 12.92 21.05
N LEU A 208 8.41 13.75 22.10
CA LEU A 208 9.48 13.97 23.07
C LEU A 208 9.24 13.16 24.36
N PRO A 209 10.30 12.82 25.13
CA PRO A 209 10.18 12.20 26.45
C PRO A 209 9.38 13.08 27.44
N THR A 210 8.61 12.45 28.35
CA THR A 210 7.77 13.15 29.33
C THR A 210 8.47 13.54 30.64
N THR A 211 9.75 13.17 30.85
CA THR A 211 10.52 13.53 32.06
C THR A 211 11.95 13.89 31.71
N GLY A 212 12.49 14.92 32.38
CA GLY A 212 13.79 15.62 32.15
C GLY A 212 15.07 14.76 32.21
N THR A 213 15.08 13.66 31.48
CA THR A 213 16.17 12.69 31.30
C THR A 213 16.78 12.78 29.88
N GLY A 214 16.32 13.74 29.07
CA GLY A 214 16.64 13.82 27.64
C GLY A 214 16.26 12.54 26.90
N LEU A 215 16.89 12.29 25.75
CA LEU A 215 16.69 11.07 24.96
C LEU A 215 17.18 9.77 25.66
N THR A 216 17.69 9.83 26.89
CA THR A 216 18.46 8.72 27.52
C THR A 216 17.71 7.93 28.61
N GLY A 217 16.60 8.44 29.18
CA GLY A 217 15.96 7.79 30.34
C GLY A 217 14.68 7.02 30.05
N ARG A 218 13.83 7.52 29.14
CA ARG A 218 12.67 6.82 28.55
C ARG A 218 12.37 7.43 27.18
N ALA A 219 12.89 6.85 26.11
CA ALA A 219 12.85 7.50 24.81
C ALA A 219 11.40 7.64 24.32
N GLY A 220 11.00 8.88 24.04
CA GLY A 220 9.85 9.15 23.17
C GLY A 220 10.14 8.68 21.74
N LEU A 221 9.22 8.95 20.82
CA LEU A 221 9.37 8.61 19.41
C LEU A 221 10.67 9.15 18.79
N LEU A 222 11.11 10.38 19.14
CA LEU A 222 12.34 10.95 18.59
C LEU A 222 13.61 10.29 19.13
N GLY A 223 13.67 9.90 20.41
CA GLY A 223 14.85 9.20 20.96
C GLY A 223 14.99 7.79 20.41
N SER A 224 13.86 7.12 20.22
CA SER A 224 13.83 5.78 19.64
C SER A 224 14.22 5.82 18.15
N TRP A 225 13.77 6.86 17.43
CA TRP A 225 14.18 7.11 16.06
C TRP A 225 15.67 7.45 15.95
N GLU A 226 16.20 8.32 16.83
CA GLU A 226 17.62 8.68 16.84
C GLU A 226 18.48 7.42 16.86
N PHE A 227 18.25 6.50 17.80
CA PHE A 227 18.96 5.23 17.88
C PHE A 227 18.79 4.39 16.60
N LEU A 228 17.55 4.16 16.16
CA LEU A 228 17.27 3.34 14.97
C LEU A 228 17.85 3.94 13.69
N SER A 229 17.99 5.26 13.60
CA SER A 229 18.49 5.95 12.41
C SER A 229 20.00 5.87 12.24
N ARG A 230 20.74 5.39 13.24
CA ARG A 230 22.20 5.25 13.15
C ARG A 230 22.60 4.15 12.18
N SER A 231 23.69 4.39 11.45
CA SER A 231 24.16 3.54 10.35
C SER A 231 24.54 2.11 10.75
N GLU A 232 24.90 1.90 12.01
CA GLU A 232 25.34 0.62 12.56
C GLU A 232 24.17 -0.29 12.99
N THR A 233 22.94 0.21 13.00
CA THR A 233 21.78 -0.59 13.37
C THR A 233 21.27 -1.45 12.22
N TRP A 234 20.53 -2.50 12.58
CA TRP A 234 19.85 -3.37 11.63
C TRP A 234 18.95 -2.61 10.64
N PHE A 235 18.43 -1.45 11.07
CA PHE A 235 17.47 -0.65 10.34
C PHE A 235 18.05 -0.09 9.04
N ALA A 236 19.37 0.16 8.99
CA ALA A 236 20.06 0.55 7.76
C ALA A 236 19.83 -0.47 6.63
N GLY A 237 19.82 -1.77 6.94
CA GLY A 237 19.51 -2.81 5.95
C GLY A 237 18.07 -2.76 5.43
N ALA A 238 17.10 -2.36 6.26
CA ALA A 238 15.72 -2.16 5.82
C ALA A 238 15.57 -0.93 4.91
N ILE A 239 16.33 0.14 5.18
CA ILE A 239 16.43 1.30 4.28
C ILE A 239 17.09 0.92 2.96
N ASP A 240 18.15 0.10 3.00
CA ASP A 240 18.80 -0.42 1.79
C ASP A 240 17.82 -1.27 0.96
N ALA A 241 17.02 -2.13 1.62
CA ALA A 241 15.98 -2.89 0.95
C ALA A 241 14.90 -2.01 0.30
N TRP A 242 14.47 -0.92 0.97
CA TRP A 242 13.56 0.05 0.37
C TRP A 242 14.16 0.73 -0.87
N SER A 243 15.47 1.01 -0.84
CA SER A 243 16.18 1.70 -1.92
C SER A 243 16.26 0.89 -3.22
N THR A 244 16.06 -0.43 -3.16
CA THR A 244 15.96 -1.29 -4.36
C THR A 244 14.62 -1.14 -5.10
N GLY A 245 13.66 -0.41 -4.53
CA GLY A 245 12.31 -0.25 -5.07
C GLY A 245 11.28 -1.21 -4.45
N ALA A 246 11.67 -1.99 -3.44
CA ALA A 246 10.75 -2.85 -2.69
C ALA A 246 9.83 -2.04 -1.76
N ALA A 247 8.62 -2.54 -1.55
CA ALA A 247 7.74 -2.10 -0.48
C ALA A 247 8.16 -2.73 0.84
N ILE A 248 8.21 -1.95 1.92
CA ILE A 248 8.56 -2.40 3.25
C ILE A 248 7.34 -2.28 4.17
N ASN A 249 6.87 -3.40 4.70
CA ASN A 249 5.65 -3.47 5.51
C ASN A 249 5.99 -3.92 6.94
N PHE A 250 5.82 -3.05 7.93
CA PHE A 250 6.15 -3.33 9.34
C PHE A 250 4.91 -3.39 10.23
N SER A 251 4.86 -4.38 11.12
CA SER A 251 3.92 -4.40 12.23
C SER A 251 4.08 -3.16 13.13
N ALA A 252 2.99 -2.49 13.51
CA ALA A 252 3.02 -1.24 14.28
C ALA A 252 3.50 -1.42 15.73
N GLY A 253 3.38 -2.62 16.31
CA GLY A 253 3.71 -2.94 17.70
C GLY A 253 2.46 -3.17 18.56
N ASN A 254 2.61 -3.90 19.67
CA ASN A 254 1.48 -4.55 20.36
C ASN A 254 1.10 -3.94 21.72
N THR A 255 1.70 -2.83 22.13
CA THR A 255 1.56 -2.29 23.50
C THR A 255 0.34 -1.40 23.70
N GLY A 256 -0.28 -0.91 22.62
CA GLY A 256 -1.48 -0.06 22.69
C GLY A 256 -1.18 1.43 22.78
N TYR A 257 -0.02 1.86 22.30
CA TYR A 257 0.33 3.28 22.23
C TYR A 257 -0.48 4.03 21.17
N THR A 258 -0.57 5.36 21.32
CA THR A 258 -1.24 6.25 20.36
C THR A 258 -0.48 6.41 19.04
N ASN A 259 0.73 5.86 18.92
CA ASN A 259 1.50 5.85 17.69
C ASN A 259 2.14 4.49 17.43
N SER A 260 2.43 4.24 16.16
CA SER A 260 3.21 3.11 15.70
C SER A 260 4.63 3.20 16.26
N SER A 261 5.31 2.06 16.38
CA SER A 261 6.75 2.05 16.65
C SER A 261 7.52 2.88 15.61
N PRO A 262 8.67 3.49 15.96
CA PRO A 262 9.43 4.30 15.02
C PRO A 262 9.90 3.54 13.78
N ARG A 263 10.19 2.23 13.90
CA ARG A 263 10.50 1.37 12.73
C ARG A 263 9.34 1.27 11.75
N ALA A 264 8.10 1.19 12.25
CA ALA A 264 6.92 1.12 11.39
C ALA A 264 6.58 2.51 10.84
N GLY A 265 6.61 3.54 11.69
CA GLY A 265 6.35 4.93 11.34
C GLY A 265 7.53 5.68 10.72
N ALA A 266 8.50 4.99 10.11
CA ALA A 266 9.73 5.59 9.61
C ALA A 266 9.49 6.74 8.62
N ALA A 267 8.42 6.65 7.82
CA ALA A 267 8.02 7.68 6.87
C ALA A 267 7.67 9.03 7.52
N TYR A 268 7.33 9.06 8.83
CA TYR A 268 7.17 10.32 9.53
C TYR A 268 8.49 11.09 9.63
N TYR A 269 9.58 10.38 9.88
CA TYR A 269 10.91 10.96 10.09
C TYR A 269 11.71 11.12 8.80
N ARG A 270 11.41 10.28 7.81
CA ARG A 270 12.00 10.24 6.46
C ARG A 270 10.87 10.23 5.43
N PRO A 271 10.29 11.40 5.09
CA PRO A 271 9.11 11.49 4.23
C PRO A 271 9.26 10.86 2.85
N GLU A 272 10.47 10.74 2.33
CA GLU A 272 10.74 10.06 1.06
C GLU A 272 10.35 8.57 1.09
N LEU A 273 10.28 7.95 2.28
CA LEU A 273 9.87 6.55 2.45
C LEU A 273 8.36 6.35 2.26
N GLU A 274 7.55 7.42 2.37
CA GLU A 274 6.08 7.36 2.44
C GLU A 274 5.46 6.57 1.27
N ASN A 275 6.06 6.62 0.08
CA ASN A 275 5.53 5.98 -1.13
C ASN A 275 5.55 4.44 -1.12
N ARG A 276 6.41 3.81 -0.30
CA ARG A 276 6.61 2.35 -0.28
C ARG A 276 6.85 1.78 1.12
N TRP A 277 6.81 2.59 2.16
CA TRP A 277 6.94 2.16 3.55
C TRP A 277 5.58 2.18 4.24
N THR A 278 5.14 1.05 4.79
CA THR A 278 3.81 0.92 5.38
C THR A 278 3.86 0.40 6.81
N ALA A 279 3.31 1.18 7.74
CA ALA A 279 2.98 0.72 9.09
C ALA A 279 1.68 -0.10 9.07
N VAL A 280 1.63 -1.20 9.81
CA VAL A 280 0.46 -2.08 9.86
C VAL A 280 -0.04 -2.21 11.29
N THR A 281 -1.16 -1.56 11.56
CA THR A 281 -1.91 -1.76 12.81
C THR A 281 -2.89 -2.91 12.68
N GLY A 282 -3.46 -3.35 13.81
CA GLY A 282 -4.32 -4.52 13.86
C GLY A 282 -5.73 -4.20 14.33
N ILE A 283 -6.70 -4.86 13.70
CA ILE A 283 -8.11 -4.89 14.12
C ILE A 283 -8.54 -6.26 14.61
N GLN A 284 -9.50 -6.28 15.54
CA GLN A 284 -10.16 -7.49 16.01
C GLN A 284 -11.63 -7.50 15.61
N GLN A 285 -12.13 -8.66 15.21
CA GLN A 285 -13.56 -8.90 15.05
C GLN A 285 -14.31 -8.93 16.40
N ASN A 286 -15.50 -8.31 16.45
CA ASN A 286 -16.48 -8.45 17.55
C ASN A 286 -16.01 -7.98 18.95
N LEU A 287 -15.09 -7.01 19.07
CA LEU A 287 -14.73 -6.44 20.38
C LEU A 287 -15.63 -5.25 20.75
N SER A 288 -15.98 -5.16 22.03
CA SER A 288 -16.56 -3.95 22.64
C SER A 288 -15.46 -3.10 23.27
N ILE A 289 -15.16 -1.92 22.69
CA ILE A 289 -14.34 -0.89 23.34
C ILE A 289 -15.26 0.28 23.68
N GLY A 290 -15.35 0.64 24.96
CA GLY A 290 -16.27 1.70 25.41
C GLY A 290 -17.76 1.35 25.28
N GLY A 291 -18.12 0.05 25.21
CA GLY A 291 -19.51 -0.41 25.16
C GLY A 291 -20.08 -0.68 23.76
N VAL A 292 -19.31 -0.47 22.69
CA VAL A 292 -19.79 -0.66 21.31
C VAL A 292 -19.35 -2.01 20.74
N VAL A 293 -20.26 -2.99 20.66
CA VAL A 293 -20.04 -4.25 19.93
C VAL A 293 -20.35 -4.00 18.45
N VAL A 294 -19.36 -4.11 17.57
CA VAL A 294 -19.61 -4.12 16.12
C VAL A 294 -19.32 -5.53 15.61
N GLY A 295 -20.32 -6.16 14.99
CA GLY A 295 -20.23 -7.51 14.42
C GLY A 295 -19.98 -7.51 12.92
N GLN A 296 -19.45 -8.61 12.36
CA GLN A 296 -19.29 -8.72 10.90
C GLN A 296 -20.68 -8.87 10.26
N THR A 297 -21.02 -7.92 9.39
CA THR A 297 -22.21 -8.01 8.55
C THR A 297 -21.80 -7.78 7.10
N LEU A 298 -22.60 -8.30 6.17
CA LEU A 298 -22.46 -7.98 4.76
C LEU A 298 -23.37 -6.79 4.46
N ASN A 299 -22.85 -5.82 3.71
CA ASN A 299 -23.67 -4.82 3.05
C ASN A 299 -24.56 -5.49 1.99
N PRO A 300 -25.64 -4.82 1.52
CA PRO A 300 -26.48 -5.33 0.44
C PRO A 300 -25.71 -5.67 -0.85
N ASP A 301 -24.59 -5.00 -1.09
CA ASP A 301 -23.69 -5.27 -2.22
C ASP A 301 -22.73 -6.46 -1.95
N GLY A 302 -22.82 -7.09 -0.78
CA GLY A 302 -21.98 -8.20 -0.33
C GLY A 302 -20.61 -7.79 0.20
N SER A 303 -20.32 -6.49 0.37
CA SER A 303 -19.05 -6.04 0.97
C SER A 303 -19.09 -6.28 2.48
N VAL A 304 -17.94 -6.56 3.09
CA VAL A 304 -17.88 -6.80 4.54
C VAL A 304 -17.85 -5.45 5.25
N ASN A 305 -18.82 -5.22 6.14
CA ASN A 305 -18.67 -4.20 7.17
C ASN A 305 -17.59 -4.67 8.12
N VAL A 306 -16.36 -4.18 7.93
CA VAL A 306 -15.20 -4.53 8.76
C VAL A 306 -15.40 -3.87 10.13
N PRO A 307 -15.90 -4.61 11.12
CA PRO A 307 -16.44 -4.06 12.35
C PRO A 307 -15.34 -4.12 13.42
N GLY A 308 -14.14 -3.77 13.01
CA GLY A 308 -12.93 -4.04 13.75
C GLY A 308 -12.60 -2.89 14.69
N ALA A 309 -12.44 -3.18 15.98
CA ALA A 309 -11.84 -2.22 16.90
C ALA A 309 -10.31 -2.30 16.79
N GLN A 310 -9.66 -1.15 16.65
CA GLN A 310 -8.21 -1.06 16.68
C GLN A 310 -7.73 -1.25 18.13
N LEU A 311 -6.73 -2.13 18.33
CA LEU A 311 -6.32 -2.61 19.66
C LEU A 311 -4.86 -2.37 20.02
N TYR A 312 -4.02 -2.27 19.02
CA TYR A 312 -2.57 -2.29 19.19
C TYR A 312 -2.00 -0.87 19.13
N ASN A 313 -0.72 -0.72 18.83
CA ASN A 313 -0.19 0.60 18.54
C ASN A 313 -0.97 1.21 17.36
N GLN A 314 -1.56 2.38 17.57
CA GLN A 314 -2.34 3.12 16.57
C GLN A 314 -1.43 3.65 15.47
N CYS A 315 -2.01 4.11 14.36
CA CYS A 315 -1.20 4.68 13.29
C CYS A 315 -0.47 5.98 13.73
N GLY A 316 -1.14 6.87 14.46
CA GLY A 316 -0.60 8.12 14.99
C GLY A 316 0.19 8.91 13.94
N ILE A 317 1.45 9.22 14.26
CA ILE A 317 2.40 9.88 13.35
C ILE A 317 2.51 9.25 11.95
N SER A 318 2.19 7.96 11.82
CA SER A 318 2.27 7.21 10.56
C SER A 318 0.99 7.23 9.74
N LYS A 319 -0.07 7.97 10.14
CA LYS A 319 -1.41 7.88 9.51
C LYS A 319 -1.45 7.84 7.98
N TRP A 320 -0.64 8.65 7.31
CA TRP A 320 -0.57 8.75 5.84
C TRP A 320 0.12 7.55 5.18
N SER A 321 0.89 6.79 5.95
CA SER A 321 1.65 5.60 5.56
C SER A 321 1.21 4.35 6.34
N CYS A 322 0.02 4.36 6.95
CA CYS A 322 -0.45 3.29 7.81
C CYS A 322 -1.76 2.69 7.29
N VAL A 323 -1.89 1.38 7.43
CA VAL A 323 -3.13 0.64 7.16
C VAL A 323 -3.44 -0.28 8.36
N ALA A 324 -4.67 -0.73 8.45
CA ALA A 324 -5.11 -1.78 9.35
C ALA A 324 -5.29 -3.12 8.62
N ALA A 325 -5.19 -4.21 9.37
CA ALA A 325 -5.53 -5.54 8.88
C ALA A 325 -5.97 -6.49 10.02
N PRO A 326 -6.63 -7.61 9.70
CA PRO A 326 -7.05 -8.64 10.66
C PRO A 326 -5.91 -9.11 11.56
N SER A 327 -6.13 -9.11 12.88
CA SER A 327 -5.02 -9.23 13.83
C SER A 327 -5.28 -10.03 15.11
N VAL A 328 -6.51 -10.50 15.34
CA VAL A 328 -6.83 -11.27 16.55
C VAL A 328 -7.56 -12.53 16.18
N GLY A 329 -7.05 -13.67 16.66
CA GLY A 329 -7.68 -14.96 16.46
C GLY A 329 -7.70 -15.41 14.99
N THR A 330 -6.76 -14.94 14.17
CA THR A 330 -6.67 -15.33 12.75
C THR A 330 -6.13 -16.76 12.65
N ALA A 331 -6.66 -17.57 11.74
CA ALA A 331 -6.17 -18.92 11.53
C ALA A 331 -4.74 -18.89 10.95
N THR A 332 -3.89 -19.82 11.40
CA THR A 332 -2.52 -19.92 10.91
C THR A 332 -1.91 -21.31 11.09
N SER A 333 -0.77 -21.53 10.43
CA SER A 333 0.15 -22.65 10.65
C SER A 333 0.91 -22.47 11.97
N ARG A 334 1.08 -23.57 12.69
CA ARG A 334 1.76 -23.66 13.97
C ARG A 334 2.74 -24.81 14.00
N VAL A 335 3.65 -24.71 14.97
CA VAL A 335 4.61 -25.76 15.29
C VAL A 335 4.56 -25.96 16.79
N THR A 336 4.43 -27.21 17.22
CA THR A 336 4.65 -27.60 18.60
C THR A 336 5.88 -28.48 18.68
N VAL A 337 6.54 -28.54 19.84
CA VAL A 337 7.70 -29.43 20.03
C VAL A 337 7.27 -30.54 20.98
N THR A 338 7.18 -31.77 20.46
CA THR A 338 6.82 -32.95 21.24
C THR A 338 8.03 -33.88 21.33
N GLY A 339 8.54 -34.14 22.53
CA GLY A 339 9.72 -34.99 22.72
C GLY A 339 10.99 -34.47 22.01
N GLY A 340 11.12 -33.15 21.85
CA GLY A 340 12.23 -32.51 21.12
C GLY A 340 12.07 -32.47 19.60
N VAL A 341 10.98 -33.02 19.07
CA VAL A 341 10.69 -33.05 17.63
C VAL A 341 9.63 -32.00 17.28
N PRO A 342 9.90 -31.09 16.32
CA PRO A 342 8.90 -30.20 15.77
C PRO A 342 7.76 -30.97 15.07
N VAL A 343 6.52 -30.64 15.41
CA VAL A 343 5.30 -31.22 14.86
C VAL A 343 4.45 -30.10 14.27
N ALA A 344 4.08 -30.25 13.00
CA ALA A 344 3.19 -29.31 12.31
C ALA A 344 1.77 -29.36 12.89
N GLY A 345 1.08 -28.23 12.86
CA GLY A 345 -0.32 -28.16 13.23
C GLY A 345 -0.91 -26.80 12.92
N TYR A 346 -2.13 -26.57 13.37
CA TYR A 346 -2.88 -25.35 13.10
C TYR A 346 -3.31 -24.68 14.40
N GLY A 347 -3.60 -23.38 14.35
CA GLY A 347 -4.25 -22.69 15.45
C GLY A 347 -4.56 -21.26 15.12
N THR A 348 -4.73 -20.44 16.15
CA THR A 348 -5.02 -19.02 16.02
C THR A 348 -3.79 -18.18 16.32
N PHE A 349 -3.73 -16.96 15.78
CA PHE A 349 -2.64 -16.02 15.99
C PHE A 349 -3.18 -14.60 16.18
N SER A 350 -2.51 -13.84 17.03
CA SER A 350 -2.93 -12.51 17.43
C SER A 350 -1.72 -11.57 17.55
N GLY A 351 -1.94 -10.29 17.29
CA GLY A 351 -0.92 -9.26 17.27
C GLY A 351 -0.90 -8.51 15.95
N THR A 352 -0.21 -7.37 15.91
CA THR A 352 0.15 -6.70 14.64
C THR A 352 1.00 -7.60 13.74
N SER A 353 1.67 -8.61 14.31
CA SER A 353 2.33 -9.70 13.57
C SER A 353 1.36 -10.60 12.81
N ALA A 354 0.08 -10.64 13.18
CA ALA A 354 -0.97 -11.28 12.37
C ALA A 354 -1.49 -10.34 11.28
N ALA A 355 -1.51 -9.03 11.52
CA ALA A 355 -1.99 -8.02 10.55
C ALA A 355 -1.04 -7.82 9.37
N GLN A 356 0.25 -7.67 9.66
CA GLN A 356 1.30 -7.39 8.68
C GLN A 356 1.41 -8.43 7.53
N PRO A 357 1.35 -9.76 7.77
CA PRO A 357 1.39 -10.73 6.68
C PRO A 357 0.16 -10.63 5.76
N HIS A 358 -1.02 -10.30 6.29
CA HIS A 358 -2.19 -10.02 5.45
C HIS A 358 -1.93 -8.84 4.51
N VAL A 359 -1.35 -7.73 5.00
CA VAL A 359 -1.02 -6.57 4.16
C VAL A 359 -0.02 -6.92 3.07
N SER A 360 1.03 -7.68 3.39
CA SER A 360 2.03 -8.08 2.39
C SER A 360 1.45 -9.01 1.33
N ALA A 361 0.55 -9.91 1.71
CA ALA A 361 -0.13 -10.79 0.78
C ALA A 361 -1.16 -10.04 -0.10
N VAL A 362 -1.93 -9.12 0.47
CA VAL A 362 -2.84 -8.22 -0.28
C VAL A 362 -2.07 -7.42 -1.31
N LEU A 363 -0.94 -6.82 -0.92
CA LEU A 363 -0.08 -6.09 -1.85
C LEU A 363 0.44 -7.00 -2.98
N GLY A 364 0.75 -8.26 -2.67
CA GLY A 364 1.12 -9.25 -3.66
C GLY A 364 0.02 -9.49 -4.71
N VAL A 365 -1.21 -9.75 -4.26
CA VAL A 365 -2.37 -9.93 -5.16
C VAL A 365 -2.65 -8.67 -5.99
N ILE A 366 -2.47 -7.47 -5.43
CA ILE A 366 -2.58 -6.21 -6.19
C ILE A 366 -1.50 -6.11 -7.28
N MET A 367 -0.26 -6.51 -6.97
CA MET A 367 0.83 -6.52 -7.96
C MET A 367 0.62 -7.55 -9.08
N GLU A 368 -0.05 -8.66 -8.81
CA GLU A 368 -0.48 -9.62 -9.83
C GLU A 368 -1.55 -9.01 -10.74
N ARG A 369 -2.59 -8.40 -10.13
CA ARG A 369 -3.70 -7.75 -10.84
C ARG A 369 -3.23 -6.62 -11.75
N PHE A 370 -2.26 -5.83 -11.30
CA PHE A 370 -1.74 -4.68 -12.02
C PHE A 370 -0.26 -4.88 -12.35
N ALA A 371 0.05 -5.89 -13.16
CA ALA A 371 1.43 -6.22 -13.53
C ALA A 371 2.20 -5.05 -14.19
N TYR A 372 1.49 -4.08 -14.79
CA TYR A 372 2.07 -2.88 -15.37
C TYR A 372 2.38 -1.76 -14.36
N MET A 373 1.88 -1.84 -13.12
CA MET A 373 2.08 -0.82 -12.09
C MET A 373 3.43 -0.93 -11.37
N THR A 374 3.98 0.23 -11.02
CA THR A 374 5.15 0.32 -10.12
C THR A 374 4.77 -0.09 -8.69
N THR A 375 5.78 -0.30 -7.84
CA THR A 375 5.54 -0.71 -6.45
C THR A 375 4.80 0.38 -5.68
N GLU A 376 5.16 1.63 -5.95
CA GLU A 376 4.50 2.81 -5.39
C GLU A 376 3.03 2.90 -5.81
N GLN A 377 2.71 2.63 -7.08
CA GLN A 377 1.33 2.59 -7.55
C GLN A 377 0.51 1.48 -6.89
N ALA A 378 1.08 0.28 -6.74
CA ALA A 378 0.42 -0.82 -6.03
C ALA A 378 0.16 -0.50 -4.55
N VAL A 379 1.12 0.15 -3.87
CA VAL A 379 0.94 0.63 -2.48
C VAL A 379 -0.13 1.74 -2.41
N SER A 380 -0.16 2.63 -3.40
CA SER A 380 -1.20 3.67 -3.52
C SER A 380 -2.59 3.06 -3.71
N VAL A 381 -2.75 2.07 -4.58
CA VAL A 381 -4.01 1.31 -4.73
C VAL A 381 -4.41 0.69 -3.40
N MET A 382 -3.51 -0.07 -2.77
CA MET A 382 -3.77 -0.73 -1.48
C MET A 382 -4.30 0.23 -0.40
N ARG A 383 -3.71 1.42 -0.29
CA ARG A 383 -4.11 2.45 0.69
C ARG A 383 -5.42 3.12 0.31
N THR A 384 -5.54 3.57 -0.93
CA THR A 384 -6.67 4.40 -1.36
C THR A 384 -7.96 3.60 -1.56
N THR A 385 -7.87 2.28 -1.62
CA THR A 385 -9.04 1.38 -1.65
C THR A 385 -9.31 0.68 -0.32
N ALA A 386 -8.58 1.04 0.73
CA ALA A 386 -8.87 0.51 2.06
C ALA A 386 -10.21 1.06 2.59
N VAL A 387 -10.86 0.27 3.43
CA VAL A 387 -12.21 0.53 3.93
C VAL A 387 -12.20 0.96 5.39
N GLN A 388 -13.16 1.81 5.73
CA GLN A 388 -13.39 2.34 7.06
C GLN A 388 -13.66 1.21 8.08
N ASN A 389 -12.93 1.25 9.19
CA ASN A 389 -13.11 0.33 10.33
C ASN A 389 -14.38 0.68 11.12
N GLY A 390 -14.87 -0.22 11.95
CA GLY A 390 -16.03 0.00 12.81
C GLY A 390 -15.86 1.12 13.85
N THR A 391 -14.61 1.55 14.11
CA THR A 391 -14.30 2.63 15.05
C THR A 391 -13.36 3.67 14.47
N VAL A 392 -13.55 4.93 14.85
CA VAL A 392 -12.64 6.06 14.59
C VAL A 392 -12.33 6.80 15.89
N ASN A 393 -11.43 7.77 15.83
CA ASN A 393 -11.19 8.68 16.94
C ASN A 393 -12.36 9.65 17.15
N ALA A 394 -12.69 9.91 18.42
CA ALA A 394 -13.62 10.97 18.77
C ALA A 394 -13.05 12.33 18.32
N PRO A 395 -13.88 13.28 17.86
CA PRO A 395 -13.40 14.61 17.51
C PRO A 395 -12.58 15.22 18.66
N GLY A 396 -11.34 15.63 18.36
CA GLY A 396 -10.42 16.22 19.34
C GLY A 396 -9.75 15.25 20.32
N SER A 397 -9.89 13.93 20.16
CA SER A 397 -9.22 12.92 20.99
C SER A 397 -8.51 11.87 20.14
N SER A 398 -7.23 11.60 20.41
CA SER A 398 -6.47 10.51 19.79
C SER A 398 -6.57 9.18 20.54
N THR A 399 -7.20 9.16 21.72
CA THR A 399 -7.26 7.98 22.59
C THR A 399 -8.67 7.40 22.70
N THR A 400 -9.70 8.21 22.50
CA THR A 400 -11.09 7.81 22.64
C THR A 400 -11.64 7.27 21.32
N ALA A 401 -12.06 6.01 21.30
CA ALA A 401 -12.73 5.40 20.15
C ALA A 401 -14.24 5.69 20.18
N ILE A 402 -14.83 5.95 19.01
CA ILE A 402 -16.28 6.04 18.79
C ILE A 402 -16.69 5.20 17.57
N ALA A 403 -17.97 4.87 17.46
CA ALA A 403 -18.51 4.19 16.29
C ALA A 403 -18.26 5.02 15.02
N ASN A 404 -17.82 4.34 13.96
CA ASN A 404 -17.59 4.98 12.67
C ASN A 404 -18.87 4.97 11.81
N PRO A 405 -19.49 6.13 11.53
CA PRO A 405 -20.74 6.18 10.76
C PRO A 405 -20.56 5.75 9.29
N THR A 406 -19.33 5.72 8.77
CA THR A 406 -19.01 5.32 7.40
C THR A 406 -18.28 3.98 7.33
N ALA A 407 -18.35 3.16 8.38
CA ALA A 407 -17.76 1.81 8.39
C ALA A 407 -18.13 1.01 7.12
N GLY A 408 -17.15 0.31 6.55
CA GLY A 408 -17.30 -0.44 5.30
C GLY A 408 -17.22 0.39 4.01
N GLN A 409 -17.28 1.72 4.07
CA GLN A 409 -17.04 2.59 2.91
C GLN A 409 -15.54 2.78 2.67
N LEU A 410 -15.14 3.20 1.47
CA LEU A 410 -13.75 3.60 1.20
C LEU A 410 -13.32 4.75 2.11
N VAL A 411 -12.08 4.71 2.59
CA VAL A 411 -11.54 5.80 3.41
C VAL A 411 -11.33 7.05 2.55
N ALA A 412 -12.00 8.14 2.92
CA ALA A 412 -11.84 9.44 2.28
C ALA A 412 -10.56 10.16 2.74
N VAL A 413 -10.26 10.13 4.04
CA VAL A 413 -9.06 10.72 4.65
C VAL A 413 -8.58 9.78 5.75
N PRO A 414 -7.29 9.42 5.82
CA PRO A 414 -6.77 8.55 6.87
C PRO A 414 -6.83 9.21 8.26
N ASP A 415 -7.13 8.42 9.29
CA ASP A 415 -7.24 8.89 10.68
C ASP A 415 -6.07 8.43 11.57
N ASP A 416 -5.84 9.09 12.71
CA ASP A 416 -4.70 8.78 13.59
C ASP A 416 -4.81 7.40 14.25
N ARG A 417 -5.98 6.78 14.34
CA ARG A 417 -6.15 5.44 14.93
C ARG A 417 -5.87 4.35 13.89
N ASN A 418 -6.53 4.43 12.74
CA ASN A 418 -6.59 3.36 11.75
C ASN A 418 -5.78 3.63 10.47
N GLY A 419 -5.26 4.85 10.29
CA GLY A 419 -4.62 5.26 9.05
C GLY A 419 -5.64 5.20 7.91
N TRP A 420 -5.24 4.60 6.80
CA TRP A 420 -6.11 4.36 5.64
C TRP A 420 -7.21 3.31 5.88
N GLY A 421 -7.35 2.75 7.08
CA GLY A 421 -8.36 1.73 7.37
C GLY A 421 -7.92 0.33 6.95
N THR A 422 -8.86 -0.60 6.88
CA THR A 422 -8.55 -2.01 6.58
C THR A 422 -8.35 -2.23 5.09
N VAL A 423 -7.22 -2.83 4.70
CA VAL A 423 -6.93 -3.16 3.30
C VAL A 423 -8.00 -4.09 2.71
N SER A 424 -8.35 -3.88 1.44
CA SER A 424 -9.48 -4.57 0.76
C SER A 424 -9.09 -5.07 -0.62
N LEU A 425 -9.20 -6.38 -0.84
CA LEU A 425 -9.07 -7.03 -2.15
C LEU A 425 -10.32 -6.88 -3.01
N ARG A 426 -11.49 -6.66 -2.39
CA ARG A 426 -12.72 -6.38 -3.15
C ARG A 426 -12.62 -5.08 -3.93
N SER A 427 -12.09 -4.03 -3.30
CA SER A 427 -12.00 -2.71 -3.91
C SER A 427 -10.71 -2.53 -4.71
N SER A 428 -9.58 -3.06 -4.24
CA SER A 428 -8.30 -2.85 -4.92
C SER A 428 -8.24 -3.43 -6.32
N ILE A 429 -8.91 -4.56 -6.61
CA ILE A 429 -8.91 -5.17 -7.95
C ILE A 429 -9.60 -4.32 -9.03
N ASN A 430 -10.28 -3.22 -8.63
CA ASN A 430 -11.00 -2.29 -9.49
C ASN A 430 -10.21 -1.01 -9.81
N GLY A 431 -8.95 -0.91 -9.38
CA GLY A 431 -8.08 0.25 -9.63
C GLY A 431 -7.93 1.17 -8.41
N PRO A 432 -7.28 2.34 -8.54
CA PRO A 432 -7.11 3.29 -7.45
C PRO A 432 -8.44 3.79 -6.89
N GLY A 433 -8.50 4.14 -5.60
CA GLY A 433 -9.68 4.82 -5.01
C GLY A 433 -9.49 6.34 -4.91
N GLN A 434 -8.25 6.81 -4.90
CA GLN A 434 -7.90 8.22 -4.87
C GLN A 434 -6.55 8.46 -5.56
N PHE A 435 -6.31 9.68 -6.02
CA PHE A 435 -5.00 10.17 -6.42
C PHE A 435 -4.45 11.10 -5.34
N THR A 436 -3.30 10.74 -4.77
CA THR A 436 -2.62 11.52 -3.73
C THR A 436 -1.51 12.43 -4.27
N GLY A 437 -1.63 12.79 -5.55
CA GLY A 437 -0.62 13.44 -6.38
C GLY A 437 -0.82 13.01 -7.84
N ASN A 438 0.24 13.07 -8.66
CA ASN A 438 0.14 12.57 -10.04
C ASN A 438 0.26 11.04 -10.10
N PHE A 439 -0.79 10.37 -10.56
CA PHE A 439 -0.78 8.95 -10.87
C PHE A 439 -0.31 8.73 -12.31
N ALA A 440 1.01 8.66 -12.51
CA ALA A 440 1.61 8.48 -13.84
C ALA A 440 1.64 6.99 -14.26
N VAL A 441 0.56 6.51 -14.87
CA VAL A 441 0.41 5.11 -15.28
C VAL A 441 0.97 4.87 -16.68
N ASN A 442 1.76 3.81 -16.83
CA ASN A 442 2.15 3.26 -18.11
C ASN A 442 1.52 1.88 -18.25
N THR A 443 0.49 1.74 -19.10
CA THR A 443 -0.21 0.46 -19.30
C THR A 443 0.60 -0.52 -20.12
N GLN A 444 1.78 -0.13 -20.61
CA GLN A 444 2.58 -0.91 -21.55
C GLN A 444 1.69 -1.29 -22.74
N ALA A 445 1.53 -2.55 -23.09
CA ALA A 445 0.60 -3.01 -24.13
C ALA A 445 -0.72 -3.59 -23.56
N MET A 446 -0.98 -3.44 -22.26
CA MET A 446 -2.13 -4.06 -21.59
C MET A 446 -3.35 -3.16 -21.60
N ASN A 447 -4.51 -3.75 -21.91
CA ASN A 447 -5.80 -3.09 -21.76
C ASN A 447 -6.34 -3.34 -20.36
N ASP A 448 -6.94 -2.33 -19.74
CA ASP A 448 -7.53 -2.47 -18.41
C ASP A 448 -8.74 -1.55 -18.20
N THR A 449 -9.59 -1.89 -17.23
CA THR A 449 -10.70 -1.06 -16.76
C THR A 449 -10.54 -0.78 -15.27
N TRP A 450 -10.56 0.49 -14.91
CA TRP A 450 -10.71 0.94 -13.53
C TRP A 450 -12.14 1.39 -13.29
N SER A 451 -12.78 0.72 -12.34
CA SER A 451 -14.21 0.87 -12.04
C SER A 451 -14.50 1.48 -10.67
N ASN A 452 -13.47 1.72 -9.86
CA ASN A 452 -13.62 2.55 -8.66
C ASN A 452 -13.91 4.01 -9.02
N ASN A 453 -14.66 4.69 -8.16
CA ASN A 453 -14.72 6.14 -8.17
C ASN A 453 -13.39 6.68 -7.61
N ILE A 454 -12.72 7.53 -8.37
CA ILE A 454 -11.41 8.09 -8.03
C ILE A 454 -11.58 9.55 -7.60
N SER A 455 -11.15 9.88 -6.39
CA SER A 455 -11.14 11.26 -5.87
C SER A 455 -9.72 11.75 -5.53
N ASP A 456 -9.60 12.96 -5.01
CA ASP A 456 -8.35 13.49 -4.43
C ASP A 456 -8.57 14.14 -3.06
N VAL A 457 -9.65 13.73 -2.38
CA VAL A 457 -10.08 14.32 -1.10
C VAL A 457 -8.97 14.21 -0.05
N ALA A 458 -8.27 13.08 0.00
CA ALA A 458 -7.20 12.84 0.94
C ALA A 458 -6.05 13.83 0.79
N ILE A 459 -5.56 14.09 -0.43
CA ILE A 459 -4.40 14.98 -0.61
C ILE A 459 -4.76 16.45 -0.38
N ARG A 460 -5.99 16.86 -0.70
CA ARG A 460 -6.49 18.19 -0.33
C ARG A 460 -6.65 18.35 1.18
N ALA A 461 -7.09 17.31 1.89
CA ALA A 461 -7.10 17.31 3.35
C ALA A 461 -5.67 17.38 3.92
N ARG A 462 -4.72 16.65 3.32
CA ARG A 462 -3.31 16.71 3.73
C ARG A 462 -2.73 18.12 3.61
N GLN A 463 -3.13 18.89 2.59
CA GLN A 463 -2.68 20.28 2.44
C GLN A 463 -2.93 21.13 3.69
N GLY A 464 -4.11 21.00 4.30
CA GLY A 464 -4.44 21.73 5.53
C GLY A 464 -3.56 21.31 6.72
N GLU A 465 -3.29 20.01 6.84
CA GLU A 465 -2.40 19.50 7.90
C GLU A 465 -0.94 19.92 7.70
N ASP A 466 -0.45 19.90 6.45
CA ASP A 466 0.89 20.33 6.11
C ASP A 466 1.07 21.84 6.37
N GLN A 467 0.06 22.65 6.08
CA GLN A 467 0.07 24.08 6.43
C GLN A 467 0.10 24.29 7.95
N ALA A 468 -0.73 23.57 8.72
CA ALA A 468 -0.75 23.66 10.17
C ALA A 468 0.59 23.21 10.80
N GLU A 469 1.16 22.13 10.29
CA GLU A 469 2.47 21.63 10.69
C GLU A 469 3.58 22.65 10.39
N GLY A 470 3.51 23.33 9.23
CA GLY A 470 4.44 24.40 8.86
C GLY A 470 4.44 25.55 9.88
N VAL A 471 3.26 25.99 10.34
CA VAL A 471 3.14 27.03 11.37
C VAL A 471 3.78 26.60 12.69
N VAL A 472 3.50 25.36 13.12
CA VAL A 472 4.10 24.79 14.35
C VAL A 472 5.63 24.71 14.22
N TRP A 473 6.14 24.31 13.05
CA TRP A 473 7.56 24.19 12.80
C TRP A 473 8.29 25.55 12.82
N GLU A 474 7.73 26.59 12.22
CA GLU A 474 8.31 27.94 12.28
C GLU A 474 8.33 28.49 13.72
N ALA A 475 7.24 28.32 14.47
CA ALA A 475 7.20 28.70 15.88
C ALA A 475 8.25 27.95 16.71
N ARG A 476 8.44 26.65 16.44
CA ARG A 476 9.45 25.82 17.11
C ARG A 476 10.87 26.28 16.81
N LYS A 477 11.18 26.64 15.56
CA LYS A 477 12.48 27.21 15.20
C LYS A 477 12.75 28.53 15.93
N ILE A 478 11.74 29.39 16.11
CA ILE A 478 11.89 30.64 16.87
C ILE A 478 12.16 30.34 18.36
N GLU A 479 11.35 29.48 18.97
CA GLU A 479 11.47 29.07 20.38
C GLU A 479 12.89 28.54 20.68
N LYS A 480 13.43 27.75 19.76
CA LYS A 480 14.73 27.09 19.90
C LYS A 480 15.92 27.89 19.37
N GLY A 481 15.70 29.05 18.75
CA GLY A 481 16.76 29.85 18.13
C GLY A 481 17.37 29.23 16.86
N TRP A 482 16.62 28.38 16.15
CA TRP A 482 17.06 27.69 14.92
C TRP A 482 16.74 28.44 13.62
N THR A 483 16.32 29.71 13.70
CA THR A 483 15.91 30.51 12.54
C THR A 483 17.04 30.73 11.53
N ASN A 484 18.30 30.67 11.96
CA ASN A 484 19.49 30.74 11.11
C ASN A 484 20.21 29.39 10.98
N GLY A 485 19.49 28.28 11.20
CA GLY A 485 20.07 26.94 11.27
C GLY A 485 20.30 26.48 12.71
N LEU A 486 20.61 25.19 12.86
CA LEU A 486 20.93 24.58 14.15
C LEU A 486 22.27 25.13 14.69
N PRO A 487 22.34 25.64 15.93
CA PRO A 487 23.59 26.11 16.53
C PRO A 487 24.69 25.02 16.57
N PRO A 488 25.97 25.38 16.34
CA PRO A 488 27.08 24.45 16.50
C PRO A 488 27.14 23.89 17.93
N GLY A 489 27.33 22.56 18.05
CA GLY A 489 27.40 21.90 19.36
C GLY A 489 26.05 21.67 20.04
N SER A 490 24.92 21.89 19.34
CA SER A 490 23.59 21.50 19.82
C SER A 490 23.56 20.03 20.27
N GLY A 491 22.76 19.76 21.30
CA GLY A 491 22.59 18.41 21.84
C GLY A 491 21.93 17.46 20.83
N LEU A 492 22.00 16.16 21.14
CA LEU A 492 21.45 15.10 20.30
C LEU A 492 19.94 15.24 20.07
N GLU A 493 19.20 15.69 21.09
CA GLU A 493 17.75 15.94 21.00
C GLU A 493 17.42 17.02 19.97
N ASP A 494 18.02 18.20 20.11
CA ASP A 494 17.83 19.33 19.20
C ASP A 494 18.27 18.97 17.78
N THR A 495 19.38 18.23 17.64
CA THR A 495 19.88 17.76 16.33
C THR A 495 18.89 16.82 15.65
N THR A 496 18.32 15.87 16.39
CA THR A 496 17.35 14.90 15.87
C THR A 496 16.05 15.60 15.49
N GLU A 497 15.52 16.44 16.38
CA GLU A 497 14.29 17.19 16.13
C GLU A 497 14.45 18.11 14.92
N TYR A 498 15.56 18.85 14.82
CA TYR A 498 15.84 19.73 13.69
C TYR A 498 15.97 18.99 12.36
N THR A 499 16.62 17.82 12.36
CA THR A 499 16.77 16.98 11.17
C THR A 499 15.42 16.51 10.67
N VAL A 500 14.57 16.00 11.57
CA VAL A 500 13.21 15.54 11.23
C VAL A 500 12.34 16.71 10.76
N GLY A 501 12.35 17.84 11.49
CA GLY A 501 11.58 19.03 11.13
C GLY A 501 11.95 19.57 9.75
N THR A 502 13.25 19.64 9.43
CA THR A 502 13.77 20.07 8.13
C THR A 502 13.37 19.11 7.01
N ALA A 503 13.49 17.79 7.22
CA ALA A 503 13.08 16.79 6.22
C ALA A 503 11.58 16.88 5.91
N ARG A 504 10.75 17.05 6.95
CA ARG A 504 9.30 17.24 6.80
C ARG A 504 8.97 18.55 6.10
N GLN A 505 9.68 19.64 6.41
CA GLN A 505 9.54 20.91 5.70
C GLN A 505 9.81 20.75 4.19
N ALA A 506 10.92 20.14 3.81
CA ALA A 506 11.25 19.90 2.41
C ALA A 506 10.17 19.10 1.68
N ALA A 507 9.63 18.06 2.32
CA ALA A 507 8.55 17.25 1.74
C ALA A 507 7.26 18.07 1.50
N ARG A 508 6.91 19.00 2.39
CA ARG A 508 5.74 19.88 2.22
C ARG A 508 5.90 20.87 1.08
N GLU A 509 7.11 21.40 0.91
CA GLU A 509 7.44 22.39 -0.13
C GLU A 509 7.36 21.81 -1.54
N THR A 510 7.58 20.49 -1.70
CA THR A 510 7.53 19.82 -3.00
C THR A 510 6.23 19.06 -3.27
N ARG A 511 5.33 18.91 -2.29
CA ARG A 511 4.13 18.07 -2.43
C ARG A 511 3.11 18.73 -3.37
N VAL A 512 2.53 17.91 -4.25
CA VAL A 512 1.43 18.31 -5.12
C VAL A 512 0.11 17.99 -4.44
N TYR A 513 -0.74 19.01 -4.22
CA TYR A 513 -1.99 18.88 -3.47
C TYR A 513 -3.26 18.68 -4.34
N ALA A 514 -3.07 18.28 -5.59
CA ALA A 514 -4.14 17.92 -6.50
C ALA A 514 -3.87 16.51 -7.04
N GLY A 515 -4.90 15.68 -7.09
CA GLY A 515 -4.82 14.37 -7.71
C GLY A 515 -4.96 14.48 -9.22
N SER A 516 -4.02 13.92 -9.98
CA SER A 516 -4.00 13.97 -11.45
C SER A 516 -3.67 12.60 -12.04
N LEU A 517 -3.93 12.43 -13.34
CA LEU A 517 -3.62 11.22 -14.09
C LEU A 517 -2.73 11.56 -15.28
N SER A 518 -1.60 10.86 -15.43
CA SER A 518 -0.85 10.83 -16.69
C SER A 518 -0.89 9.41 -17.24
N LYS A 519 -1.52 9.20 -18.39
CA LYS A 519 -1.67 7.90 -19.06
C LYS A 519 -0.67 7.78 -20.22
N SER A 520 0.14 6.72 -20.19
CA SER A 520 1.09 6.35 -21.24
C SER A 520 1.04 4.83 -21.51
N GLY A 521 1.89 4.33 -22.41
CA GLY A 521 1.83 2.94 -22.89
C GLY A 521 0.79 2.77 -24.01
N ALA A 522 1.00 1.79 -24.88
CA ALA A 522 0.16 1.49 -26.03
C ALA A 522 -1.24 0.96 -25.69
N GLY A 523 -1.44 0.32 -24.54
CA GLY A 523 -2.73 -0.29 -24.18
C GLY A 523 -3.82 0.73 -23.81
N THR A 524 -5.08 0.29 -23.90
CA THR A 524 -6.29 1.07 -23.57
C THR A 524 -6.57 1.04 -22.07
N LEU A 525 -6.73 2.21 -21.45
CA LEU A 525 -7.25 2.33 -20.09
C LEU A 525 -8.67 2.87 -20.12
N VAL A 526 -9.62 2.10 -19.59
CA VAL A 526 -11.01 2.52 -19.42
C VAL A 526 -11.23 3.01 -18.00
N LEU A 527 -11.78 4.22 -17.84
CA LEU A 527 -12.30 4.73 -16.57
C LEU A 527 -13.82 4.68 -16.60
N SER A 528 -14.41 3.80 -15.78
CA SER A 528 -15.87 3.63 -15.70
C SER A 528 -16.48 4.15 -14.39
N GLY A 529 -15.65 4.56 -13.43
CA GLY A 529 -16.10 5.21 -12.20
C GLY A 529 -16.55 6.66 -12.41
N LEU A 530 -17.33 7.19 -11.48
CA LEU A 530 -17.66 8.61 -11.38
C LEU A 530 -16.53 9.31 -10.62
N ASN A 531 -15.62 9.94 -11.37
CA ASN A 531 -14.39 10.48 -10.82
C ASN A 531 -14.55 11.95 -10.42
N THR A 532 -13.83 12.35 -9.37
CA THR A 532 -13.94 13.67 -8.74
C THR A 532 -12.57 14.29 -8.41
N TYR A 533 -11.48 13.67 -8.87
CA TYR A 533 -10.15 14.27 -8.74
C TYR A 533 -10.09 15.59 -9.52
N THR A 534 -9.35 16.55 -8.97
CA THR A 534 -9.39 17.95 -9.42
C THR A 534 -8.21 18.37 -10.28
N GLY A 535 -7.10 17.61 -10.24
CA GLY A 535 -5.97 17.80 -11.12
C GLY A 535 -6.25 17.35 -12.55
N GLY A 536 -5.39 17.78 -13.47
CA GLY A 536 -5.57 17.50 -14.90
C GLY A 536 -5.38 16.03 -15.28
N THR A 537 -5.79 15.69 -16.50
CA THR A 537 -5.54 14.40 -17.13
C THR A 537 -4.67 14.58 -18.36
N GLU A 538 -3.53 13.90 -18.42
CA GLU A 538 -2.63 13.90 -19.58
C GLU A 538 -2.67 12.55 -20.30
N VAL A 539 -2.94 12.58 -21.61
CA VAL A 539 -2.89 11.39 -22.47
C VAL A 539 -1.64 11.44 -23.33
N LEU A 540 -0.61 10.74 -22.88
CA LEU A 540 0.72 10.70 -23.48
C LEU A 540 0.87 9.59 -24.52
N GLY A 541 0.07 8.52 -24.43
CA GLY A 541 0.10 7.40 -25.38
C GLY A 541 -0.97 6.33 -25.11
N GLY A 542 -1.18 5.47 -26.12
CA GLY A 542 -2.26 4.48 -26.13
C GLY A 542 -3.62 5.15 -26.16
N GLU A 543 -4.61 4.51 -25.55
CA GLU A 543 -5.98 5.04 -25.50
C GLU A 543 -6.43 5.23 -24.04
N LEU A 544 -7.15 6.33 -23.78
CA LEU A 544 -7.87 6.58 -22.54
C LEU A 544 -9.37 6.73 -22.86
N VAL A 545 -10.20 5.88 -22.29
CA VAL A 545 -11.64 5.80 -22.57
C VAL A 545 -12.45 6.14 -21.32
N GLY A 546 -13.44 7.02 -21.45
CA GLY A 546 -14.39 7.32 -20.39
C GLY A 546 -15.74 6.63 -20.62
N ARG A 547 -16.27 5.95 -19.61
CA ARG A 547 -17.58 5.25 -19.69
C ARG A 547 -18.59 5.69 -18.62
N SER A 548 -18.40 6.87 -18.05
CA SER A 548 -19.31 7.47 -17.07
C SER A 548 -19.46 8.97 -17.32
N GLY A 549 -20.48 9.62 -16.77
CA GLY A 549 -20.71 11.07 -16.98
C GLY A 549 -19.64 12.00 -16.39
N ALA A 550 -18.66 11.48 -15.64
CA ALA A 550 -17.55 12.25 -15.07
C ALA A 550 -16.28 11.40 -15.02
N ALA A 551 -16.01 10.62 -16.07
CA ALA A 551 -14.94 9.62 -16.07
C ALA A 551 -13.53 10.24 -15.91
N PHE A 552 -13.35 11.50 -16.30
CA PHE A 552 -12.05 12.17 -16.29
C PHE A 552 -11.86 13.20 -15.16
N GLY A 553 -12.70 13.15 -14.13
CA GLY A 553 -12.65 14.10 -13.03
C GLY A 553 -13.09 15.50 -13.45
N THR A 554 -12.68 16.51 -12.67
CA THR A 554 -13.07 17.91 -12.90
C THR A 554 -11.97 18.77 -13.53
N GLY A 555 -10.76 18.24 -13.63
CA GLY A 555 -9.61 18.95 -14.18
C GLY A 555 -9.61 19.03 -15.71
N ASP A 556 -8.72 19.86 -16.24
CA ASP A 556 -8.48 19.96 -17.68
C ASP A 556 -7.82 18.69 -18.24
N ILE A 557 -8.11 18.37 -19.50
CA ILE A 557 -7.52 17.24 -20.22
C ILE A 557 -6.62 17.76 -21.33
N THR A 558 -5.39 17.23 -21.39
CA THR A 558 -4.46 17.48 -22.50
C THR A 558 -4.04 16.17 -23.17
N VAL A 559 -4.20 16.10 -24.49
CA VAL A 559 -3.86 14.92 -25.31
C VAL A 559 -2.62 15.23 -26.15
N PHE A 560 -1.50 14.60 -25.81
CA PHE A 560 -0.19 14.84 -26.45
C PHE A 560 0.16 13.84 -27.56
N GLY A 561 -0.42 12.64 -27.56
CA GLY A 561 -0.08 11.65 -28.59
C GLY A 561 -0.88 10.35 -28.56
N GLY A 562 -1.60 10.07 -27.48
CA GLY A 562 -2.58 8.98 -27.47
C GLY A 562 -3.94 9.38 -28.06
N ARG A 563 -4.91 8.49 -27.89
CA ARG A 563 -6.33 8.70 -28.19
C ARG A 563 -7.11 8.94 -26.90
N LEU A 564 -7.96 9.95 -26.89
CA LEU A 564 -9.01 10.12 -25.89
C LEU A 564 -10.35 9.78 -26.54
N GLY A 565 -11.13 8.93 -25.89
CA GLY A 565 -12.44 8.53 -26.39
C GLY A 565 -13.43 8.12 -25.31
N GLY A 566 -14.49 7.45 -25.76
CA GLY A 566 -15.58 6.93 -24.95
C GLY A 566 -16.88 7.71 -25.08
N SER A 567 -17.80 7.42 -24.16
CA SER A 567 -19.09 8.10 -24.02
C SER A 567 -19.17 8.73 -22.65
N THR A 568 -18.80 10.00 -22.56
CA THR A 568 -18.52 10.69 -21.29
C THR A 568 -18.59 12.21 -21.44
N THR A 569 -18.54 12.90 -20.31
CA THR A 569 -18.47 14.35 -20.24
C THR A 569 -17.10 14.79 -19.71
N VAL A 570 -16.41 15.64 -20.46
CA VAL A 570 -15.26 16.41 -19.99
C VAL A 570 -15.78 17.66 -19.28
N LEU A 571 -15.56 17.71 -17.97
CA LEU A 571 -16.03 18.84 -17.14
C LEU A 571 -15.12 20.07 -17.25
N GLY A 572 -13.81 19.86 -17.43
CA GLY A 572 -12.82 20.92 -17.66
C GLY A 572 -12.66 21.30 -19.13
N ASN A 573 -11.55 21.96 -19.46
CA ASN A 573 -11.15 22.19 -20.84
C ASN A 573 -10.58 20.92 -21.48
N LEU A 574 -10.78 20.74 -22.78
CA LEU A 574 -10.16 19.68 -23.56
C LEU A 574 -9.21 20.28 -24.60
N ARG A 575 -7.92 19.96 -24.50
CA ARG A 575 -6.88 20.40 -25.42
C ARG A 575 -6.23 19.21 -26.12
N ASN A 576 -6.37 19.14 -27.44
CA ASN A 576 -5.65 18.21 -28.28
C ASN A 576 -4.39 18.89 -28.87
N GLU A 577 -3.22 18.57 -28.32
CA GLU A 577 -1.92 19.11 -28.76
C GLU A 577 -1.45 18.43 -30.05
N SER A 578 -1.40 17.10 -30.03
CA SER A 578 -0.90 16.28 -31.14
C SER A 578 -1.41 14.84 -31.12
N GLY A 579 -2.45 14.54 -30.34
CA GLY A 579 -3.06 13.22 -30.30
C GLY A 579 -4.35 13.14 -31.10
N THR A 580 -5.16 12.15 -30.76
CA THR A 580 -6.44 11.87 -31.42
C THR A 580 -7.59 12.06 -30.43
N ILE A 581 -8.62 12.80 -30.84
CA ILE A 581 -9.92 12.82 -30.16
C ILE A 581 -10.89 12.07 -31.05
N GLY A 582 -11.33 10.91 -30.60
CA GLY A 582 -12.37 10.15 -31.26
C GLY A 582 -13.40 9.72 -30.23
N PRO A 583 -14.62 10.30 -30.23
CA PRO A 583 -15.71 9.78 -29.43
C PRO A 583 -15.86 8.27 -29.65
N GLY A 584 -16.36 7.55 -28.65
CA GLY A 584 -16.49 6.09 -28.78
C GLY A 584 -15.23 5.30 -28.45
N GLU A 585 -15.28 3.99 -28.65
CA GLU A 585 -14.21 3.05 -28.28
C GLU A 585 -14.00 2.04 -29.40
N GLY A 586 -12.78 1.97 -29.93
CA GLY A 586 -12.51 1.25 -31.19
C GLY A 586 -13.41 1.79 -32.31
N ASP A 587 -14.06 0.90 -33.04
CA ASP A 587 -14.99 1.23 -34.15
C ASP A 587 -16.44 1.48 -33.66
N GLY A 588 -16.65 1.66 -32.35
CA GLY A 588 -17.96 1.81 -31.74
C GLY A 588 -18.30 3.28 -31.50
N PHE A 589 -19.49 3.72 -31.94
CA PHE A 589 -19.94 5.10 -31.78
C PHE A 589 -19.99 5.56 -30.32
N GLY A 590 -19.65 6.82 -30.08
CA GLY A 590 -19.81 7.46 -28.78
C GLY A 590 -20.11 8.95 -28.83
N THR A 591 -20.35 9.50 -27.65
CA THR A 591 -20.56 10.94 -27.47
C THR A 591 -19.60 11.48 -26.41
N LEU A 592 -18.76 12.42 -26.82
CA LEU A 592 -17.89 13.17 -25.92
C LEU A 592 -18.45 14.59 -25.77
N SER A 593 -19.05 14.89 -24.62
CA SER A 593 -19.52 16.25 -24.31
C SER A 593 -18.42 17.03 -23.59
N VAL A 594 -18.07 18.24 -24.04
CA VAL A 594 -17.07 19.11 -23.41
C VAL A 594 -17.77 20.35 -22.86
N LEU A 595 -17.78 20.49 -21.53
CA LEU A 595 -18.40 21.64 -20.86
C LEU A 595 -17.48 22.87 -20.85
N GLY A 596 -16.16 22.65 -20.74
CA GLY A 596 -15.16 23.70 -20.90
C GLY A 596 -14.90 24.07 -22.36
N SER A 597 -13.77 24.73 -22.61
CA SER A 597 -13.36 25.05 -23.98
C SER A 597 -12.69 23.85 -24.65
N PHE A 598 -12.92 23.69 -25.95
CA PHE A 598 -12.23 22.73 -26.79
C PHE A 598 -11.18 23.41 -27.68
N SER A 599 -9.96 22.86 -27.69
CA SER A 599 -8.90 23.35 -28.57
C SER A 599 -8.16 22.20 -29.23
N GLN A 600 -8.29 22.11 -30.55
CA GLN A 600 -7.45 21.26 -31.38
C GLN A 600 -6.37 22.08 -32.08
N LEU A 601 -5.12 21.68 -31.91
CA LEU A 601 -3.97 22.33 -32.56
C LEU A 601 -3.63 21.69 -33.90
N ALA A 602 -2.70 22.32 -34.63
CA ALA A 602 -2.29 21.95 -35.98
C ALA A 602 -1.76 20.52 -36.13
N ALA A 603 -1.29 19.89 -35.05
CA ALA A 603 -0.79 18.52 -35.07
C ALA A 603 -1.82 17.49 -34.56
N GLY A 604 -2.99 17.93 -34.08
CA GLY A 604 -4.04 17.04 -33.58
C GLY A 604 -4.92 16.47 -34.69
N MET A 605 -5.60 15.38 -34.37
CA MET A 605 -6.58 14.69 -35.22
C MET A 605 -7.92 14.54 -34.49
N LEU A 606 -9.01 14.83 -35.21
CA LEU A 606 -10.35 14.31 -34.89
C LEU A 606 -10.55 13.04 -35.71
N ASP A 607 -11.08 12.00 -35.10
CA ASP A 607 -11.34 10.71 -35.76
C ASP A 607 -12.75 10.25 -35.43
N PHE A 608 -13.68 10.39 -36.38
CA PHE A 608 -15.12 10.22 -36.17
C PHE A 608 -15.69 9.07 -36.98
N ASP A 609 -16.24 8.07 -36.30
CA ASP A 609 -16.93 6.96 -36.94
C ASP A 609 -18.33 7.36 -37.42
N ILE A 610 -18.67 7.02 -38.66
CA ILE A 610 -20.02 7.20 -39.24
C ILE A 610 -20.49 5.91 -39.92
N GLY A 611 -21.70 5.45 -39.62
CA GLY A 611 -22.23 4.26 -40.28
C GLY A 611 -23.73 4.02 -40.13
N ASN A 612 -24.19 2.91 -40.71
CA ASN A 612 -25.57 2.41 -40.58
C ASN A 612 -25.79 1.92 -39.14
N GLY A 613 -25.98 2.83 -38.20
CA GLY A 613 -26.12 2.53 -36.77
C GLY A 613 -25.89 3.73 -35.86
N GLY A 614 -25.26 4.79 -36.36
CA GLY A 614 -24.96 5.99 -35.59
C GLY A 614 -23.82 6.79 -36.21
N ALA A 615 -23.43 7.82 -35.50
CA ALA A 615 -22.21 8.58 -35.76
C ALA A 615 -21.63 8.99 -34.41
N ASP A 616 -20.33 9.20 -34.38
CA ASP A 616 -19.69 9.89 -33.28
C ASP A 616 -20.20 11.32 -33.13
N LEU A 617 -20.24 11.77 -31.87
CA LEU A 617 -20.62 13.13 -31.53
C LEU A 617 -19.61 13.75 -30.58
N LEU A 618 -18.99 14.85 -31.03
CA LEU A 618 -18.28 15.79 -30.16
C LEU A 618 -19.20 16.96 -29.86
N ASP A 619 -19.80 16.95 -28.67
CA ASP A 619 -20.76 17.95 -28.21
C ASP A 619 -20.03 19.04 -27.40
N LEU A 620 -20.03 20.29 -27.89
CA LEU A 620 -19.21 21.37 -27.34
C LEU A 620 -20.10 22.48 -26.76
N ALA A 621 -20.09 22.62 -25.44
CA ALA A 621 -20.84 23.68 -24.76
C ALA A 621 -20.03 24.98 -24.59
N GLY A 622 -18.71 24.89 -24.51
CA GLY A 622 -17.80 26.04 -24.41
C GLY A 622 -17.26 26.53 -25.76
N GLY A 623 -16.27 27.43 -25.71
CA GLY A 623 -15.60 27.93 -26.91
C GLY A 623 -14.80 26.83 -27.62
N ALA A 624 -14.83 26.80 -28.96
CA ALA A 624 -14.16 25.79 -29.75
C ALA A 624 -13.16 26.40 -30.73
N THR A 625 -11.96 25.80 -30.82
CA THR A 625 -10.95 26.11 -31.84
C THR A 625 -10.52 24.83 -32.53
N PHE A 626 -10.53 24.84 -33.87
CA PHE A 626 -10.19 23.69 -34.70
C PHE A 626 -8.98 24.00 -35.57
N GLY A 627 -7.95 23.19 -35.42
CA GLY A 627 -6.83 23.06 -36.34
C GLY A 627 -6.62 21.60 -36.70
N GLY A 628 -5.49 21.30 -37.34
CA GLY A 628 -5.07 19.92 -37.58
C GLY A 628 -5.93 19.19 -38.62
N SER A 629 -6.15 17.90 -38.39
CA SER A 629 -6.82 17.00 -39.32
C SER A 629 -8.13 16.44 -38.77
N LEU A 630 -8.98 15.99 -39.68
CA LEU A 630 -10.22 15.29 -39.43
C LEU A 630 -10.21 14.01 -40.31
N ASP A 631 -10.42 12.87 -39.68
CA ASP A 631 -10.65 11.56 -40.31
C ASP A 631 -12.11 11.14 -40.05
N VAL A 632 -12.77 10.60 -41.09
CA VAL A 632 -14.21 10.26 -41.09
C VAL A 632 -14.49 9.02 -41.93
#